data_AF-A0A966YGY9-F1
#
_entry.id   AF-A0A966YGY9-F1
#
_cell.length_a   1.000
_cell.length_b   1.000
_cell.length_c   1.000
_cell.angle_alpha   90.00
_cell.angle_beta   90.00
_cell.angle_gamma   90.00
#
_symmetry.space_group_name_H-M   'P 1'
#
loop_
_entity.id
_entity.type
_entity.pdbx_description
1 polymer ?
#
loop_
_entity_poly.entity_id
_entity_poly.type
_entity_poly.pdbx_seq_one_letter_code
_entity_poly.pdbx_strand_id
1 'polypeptide(L)' 'GPGTKPIYMAPKFETSDERYSWLNAVQAVGKGQLGAGTVSYEIAEVR' A
#
# COMPACT_ATOMS: atom_id res chain seq x y z
N GLY A 1 -11.25 -20.17 0.95
CA GLY A 1 -12.43 -19.41 0.46
C GLY A 1 -12.00 -18.02 -0.02
N PRO A 2 -12.89 -17.19 -0.58
CA PRO A 2 -12.59 -15.78 -0.84
C PRO A 2 -11.96 -15.14 0.40
N GLY A 3 -10.83 -14.44 0.25
CA GLY A 3 -10.10 -13.84 1.38
C GLY A 3 -9.04 -14.71 2.06
N THR A 4 -8.63 -15.86 1.51
CA THR A 4 -7.46 -16.61 2.04
C THR A 4 -6.15 -16.33 1.30
N LYS A 5 -6.20 -15.68 0.13
CA LYS A 5 -5.01 -15.30 -0.62
C LYS A 5 -4.69 -13.82 -0.39
N PRO A 6 -3.40 -13.46 -0.22
CA PRO A 6 -3.00 -12.08 -0.12
C PRO A 6 -3.30 -11.33 -1.43
N ILE A 7 -3.66 -10.05 -1.28
CA ILE A 7 -3.83 -9.11 -2.38
C ILE A 7 -2.52 -8.33 -2.50
N TYR A 8 -1.98 -8.19 -3.71
CA TYR A 8 -0.77 -7.41 -3.92
C TYR A 8 -1.08 -6.15 -4.71
N MET A 9 -0.43 -5.04 -4.34
CA MET A 9 -0.55 -3.78 -5.04
C MET A 9 0.77 -2.99 -5.02
N ALA A 10 0.90 -2.05 -5.95
CA ALA A 10 1.99 -1.07 -6.00
C ALA A 10 1.36 0.34 -5.98
N PRO A 11 1.19 0.96 -4.80
CA PRO A 11 0.55 2.28 -4.73
C PRO A 11 1.45 3.35 -5.34
N LYS A 12 0.81 4.35 -5.95
CA LYS A 12 1.42 5.62 -6.35
C LYS A 12 0.94 6.69 -5.37
N PHE A 13 1.88 7.46 -4.84
CA PHE A 13 1.56 8.61 -3.98
C PHE A 13 1.71 9.91 -4.77
N GLU A 14 0.89 10.88 -4.42
CA GLU A 14 0.98 12.25 -4.91
C GLU A 14 0.53 13.19 -3.79
N THR A 15 1.43 14.05 -3.34
CA THR A 15 1.16 15.02 -2.28
C THR A 15 2.00 16.29 -2.44
N SER A 16 1.43 17.43 -2.08
CA SER A 16 2.13 18.71 -2.03
C SER A 16 2.58 19.10 -0.61
N ASP A 17 2.23 18.32 0.42
CA ASP A 17 2.68 18.58 1.80
C ASP A 17 4.16 18.20 1.94
N GLU A 18 5.00 19.18 2.27
CA GLU A 18 6.45 19.01 2.34
C GLU A 18 6.88 17.87 3.26
N ARG A 19 6.15 17.62 4.36
CA ARG A 19 6.44 16.54 5.32
C ARG A 19 6.38 15.15 4.69
N TYR A 20 5.59 15.00 3.63
CA TYR A 20 5.34 13.74 2.94
C TYR A 20 5.82 13.76 1.49
N SER A 21 6.54 14.81 1.07
CA SER A 21 7.07 14.97 -0.29
C SER A 21 7.93 13.79 -0.74
N TRP A 22 8.62 13.12 0.19
CA TRP A 22 9.40 11.91 -0.07
C TRP A 22 8.56 10.76 -0.64
N LEU A 23 7.27 10.67 -0.32
CA LEU A 23 6.38 9.62 -0.84
C LEU A 23 6.21 9.71 -2.37
N ASN A 24 6.35 10.90 -2.95
CA ASN A 24 6.22 11.09 -4.39
C ASN A 24 7.34 10.41 -5.20
N ALA A 25 8.47 10.08 -4.55
CA ALA A 25 9.66 9.55 -5.20
C ALA A 25 9.91 8.05 -4.91
N VAL A 26 9.20 7.45 -3.96
CA VAL A 26 9.42 6.04 -3.57
C VAL A 26 8.56 5.08 -4.39
N GLN A 27 9.15 3.96 -4.80
CA GLN A 27 8.38 2.79 -5.21
C GLN A 27 7.95 2.04 -3.95
N ALA A 28 6.65 1.90 -3.73
CA ALA A 28 6.11 1.11 -2.63
C ALA A 28 5.41 -0.15 -3.14
N VAL A 29 5.33 -1.15 -2.27
CA VAL A 29 4.55 -2.37 -2.47
C VAL A 29 3.69 -2.64 -1.24
N GLY A 30 2.52 -3.22 -1.48
CA GLY A 30 1.55 -3.54 -0.44
C GLY A 30 1.15 -5.01 -0.46
N LYS A 31 1.11 -5.63 0.73
CA LYS A 31 0.49 -6.95 0.94
C LYS A 31 -0.79 -6.77 1.74
N GLY A 32 -1.91 -7.07 1.10
CA GLY A 32 -3.26 -6.89 1.60
C GLY A 32 -3.92 -8.18 2.06
N GLN A 33 -4.80 -8.05 3.05
CA GLN A 33 -5.65 -9.11 3.54
C GLN A 33 -7.11 -8.62 3.56
N LEU A 34 -8.00 -9.38 2.93
CA LEU A 34 -9.44 -9.11 2.97
C LEU A 34 -10.00 -9.55 4.33
N GLY A 35 -10.68 -8.64 5.01
CA GLY A 35 -11.45 -8.87 6.23
C GLY A 35 -12.96 -8.72 5.99
N ALA A 36 -13.72 -8.57 7.07
CA ALA A 36 -15.16 -8.36 6.99
C ALA A 36 -15.48 -6.91 6.55
N GLY A 37 -15.65 -6.70 5.25
CA GLY A 37 -15.97 -5.38 4.67
C GLY A 37 -14.80 -4.40 4.64
N THR A 38 -13.60 -4.83 5.01
CA THR A 38 -12.38 -4.02 4.99
C THR A 38 -11.25 -4.75 4.27
N VAL A 39 -10.26 -3.99 3.80
CA VAL A 39 -8.98 -4.53 3.35
C VAL A 39 -7.88 -3.81 4.11
N SER A 40 -7.02 -4.56 4.77
CA SER A 40 -5.85 -4.03 5.48
C SER A 40 -4.60 -4.32 4.66
N TYR A 41 -3.71 -3.34 4.50
CA TYR A 41 -2.44 -3.48 3.80
C TYR A 41 -1.26 -3.16 4.71
N GLU A 42 -0.24 -4.00 4.66
CA GLU A 42 1.11 -3.63 5.08
C GLU A 42 1.82 -3.02 3.85
N ILE A 43 2.32 -1.79 4.00
CA ILE A 43 3.00 -1.05 2.93
C ILE A 43 4.48 -0.91 3.27
N ALA A 44 5.35 -1.20 2.30
CA ALA A 44 6.79 -1.03 2.43
C ALA A 44 7.36 -0.28 1.20
N GLU A 45 8.36 0.56 1.45
CA GLU A 45 9.25 1.08 0.41
C GLU A 45 10.11 -0.08 -0.14
N VAL A 46 10.28 -0.12 -1.46
CA VAL A 46 11.25 -1.00 -2.12
C VAL A 46 12.64 -0.40 -1.96
N ARG A 47 13.57 -1.17 -1.39
CA ARG A 47 14.99 -0.81 -1.24
C ARG A 47 15.89 -1.80 -1.94
#